data_AF-A0AAU6LG41-F1
#
_entry.id   AF-A0AAU6LG41-F1
#
_cell.length_a   1.000
_cell.length_b   1.000
_cell.length_c   1.000
_cell.angle_alpha   90.00
_cell.angle_beta   90.00
_cell.angle_gamma   90.00
#
_symmetry.space_group_name_H-M   'P 1'
#
loop_
_entity.id
_entity.type
_entity.pdbx_description
1 polymer ?
#
loop_
_entity_poly.entity_id
_entity_poly.type
_entity_poly.pdbx_seq_one_letter_code
_entity_poly.pdbx_strand_id
1 'polypeptide(L)'
;MGVLGVVVMVLGALLGGTLARRTVARRAEARTAAAAGAAVAVPCQARWRQGVRRRFFGYGKLRTGADGTGAVFAAPLRRAVVLPVGGRAAVRESWRPGMRVLEYRAPDGRRIDFQVYDAEAARTARLLGVPDPADLG
;
A
#
# COMPACT_ATOMS: atom_id res chain seq x y z
N MET A 1 -0.63 34.30 -21.23
CA MET A 1 0.05 32.98 -21.18
C MET A 1 0.11 32.45 -22.60
N GLY A 2 1.28 32.49 -23.24
CA GLY A 2 1.44 31.99 -24.61
C GLY A 2 1.52 30.45 -24.66
N VAL A 3 1.19 29.87 -25.81
CA VAL A 3 1.23 28.41 -26.08
C VAL A 3 2.54 27.77 -25.61
N LEU A 4 3.66 28.47 -25.79
CA LEU A 4 4.99 28.05 -25.36
C LEU A 4 5.13 27.87 -23.83
N GLY A 5 4.49 28.74 -23.04
CA GLY A 5 4.49 28.63 -21.58
C GLY A 5 3.68 27.44 -21.08
N VAL A 6 2.59 27.10 -21.77
CA VAL A 6 1.78 25.91 -21.48
C VAL A 6 2.56 24.64 -21.81
N VAL A 7 3.23 24.59 -22.97
CA VAL A 7 4.05 23.44 -23.39
C VAL A 7 5.17 23.16 -22.39
N VAL A 8 5.88 24.19 -21.92
CA VAL A 8 6.96 24.03 -20.93
C VAL A 8 6.44 23.52 -19.59
N MET A 9 5.30 24.02 -19.11
CA MET A 9 4.69 23.51 -17.88
C MET A 9 4.25 22.05 -18.01
N VAL A 10 3.65 21.67 -19.14
CA VAL A 10 3.22 20.29 -19.40
C VAL A 10 4.43 19.35 -19.44
N LEU A 11 5.49 19.72 -20.15
CA LEU A 11 6.73 18.92 -20.20
C LEU A 11 7.39 18.79 -18.82
N GLY A 12 7.46 19.89 -18.07
CA GLY A 12 8.01 19.88 -16.71
C GLY A 12 7.22 18.97 -15.77
N ALA A 13 5.89 19.01 -15.83
CA ALA A 13 5.02 18.14 -15.04
C ALA A 13 5.17 16.65 -15.43
N LEU A 14 5.29 16.34 -16.73
CA LEU A 14 5.50 14.98 -17.22
C LEU A 14 6.86 14.41 -16.80
N LEU A 15 7.93 15.20 -16.92
CA LEU A 15 9.28 14.81 -16.50
C LEU A 15 9.38 14.64 -14.98
N GLY A 16 8.82 15.58 -14.22
CA GLY A 16 8.76 15.48 -12.76
C GLY A 16 7.99 14.24 -12.30
N GLY A 17 6.83 13.96 -12.92
CA GLY A 17 6.02 12.79 -12.60
C GLY A 17 6.70 11.46 -12.93
N THR A 18 7.42 11.38 -14.05
CA THR A 18 8.15 10.15 -14.44
C THR A 18 9.35 9.88 -13.55
N LEU A 19 10.12 10.90 -13.18
CA LEU A 19 11.24 10.79 -12.24
C LEU A 19 10.78 10.36 -10.84
N ALA A 20 9.68 10.93 -10.34
CA ALA A 20 9.09 10.52 -9.08
C ALA A 20 8.65 9.04 -9.09
N ARG A 21 8.01 8.57 -10.18
CA ARG A 21 7.63 7.16 -10.32
C ARG A 21 8.85 6.24 -10.36
N ARG A 22 9.91 6.60 -11.12
CA ARG A 22 11.14 5.80 -11.20
C ARG A 22 11.85 5.69 -9.84
N THR A 23 11.92 6.77 -9.08
CA THR A 23 12.54 6.74 -7.75
C THR A 23 11.75 5.91 -6.75
N VAL A 24 10.41 5.95 -6.81
CA VAL A 24 9.54 5.07 -6.01
C VAL A 24 9.73 3.60 -6.41
N ALA A 25 9.75 3.29 -7.71
CA ALA A 25 9.98 1.94 -8.21
C ALA A 25 11.34 1.39 -7.76
N ARG A 26 12.42 2.16 -7.93
CA ARG A 26 13.76 1.78 -7.44
C ARG A 26 13.82 1.56 -5.94
N ARG A 27 13.11 2.38 -5.14
CA ARG A 27 13.05 2.17 -3.69
C ARG A 27 12.25 0.93 -3.33
N ALA A 28 11.22 0.58 -4.10
CA ALA A 28 10.47 -0.66 -3.93
C ALA A 28 11.31 -1.89 -4.33
N GLU A 29 12.10 -1.78 -5.39
CA GLU A 29 13.09 -2.77 -5.82
C GLU A 29 14.19 -2.98 -4.77
N ALA A 30 14.79 -1.90 -4.26
CA ALA A 30 15.78 -1.99 -3.18
C ALA A 30 15.20 -2.67 -1.92
N ARG A 31 13.93 -2.39 -1.59
CA ARG A 31 13.21 -3.05 -0.50
C ARG A 31 12.87 -4.51 -0.79
N THR A 32 12.70 -4.91 -2.05
CA THR A 32 12.44 -6.33 -2.40
C THR A 32 13.75 -7.10 -2.33
N ALA A 33 14.85 -6.53 -2.84
CA ALA A 33 16.18 -7.12 -2.72
C ALA A 33 16.63 -7.27 -1.25
N ALA A 34 16.33 -6.29 -0.40
CA ALA A 34 16.61 -6.36 1.04
C ALA A 34 15.71 -7.34 1.83
N ALA A 35 14.71 -7.97 1.19
CA ALA A 35 13.77 -8.86 1.86
C ALA A 35 14.30 -10.29 2.07
N ALA A 36 15.53 -10.59 1.62
CA ALA A 36 16.23 -11.82 1.97
C ALA A 36 16.56 -11.81 3.49
N GLY A 37 15.61 -12.20 4.32
CA GLY A 37 15.78 -12.44 5.76
C GLY A 37 15.27 -11.35 6.71
N ALA A 38 14.87 -10.16 6.23
CA ALA A 38 14.35 -9.09 7.08
C ALA A 38 12.87 -8.79 6.81
N ALA A 39 12.08 -8.57 7.88
CA ALA A 39 10.67 -8.17 7.77
C ALA A 39 10.55 -6.75 7.17
N VAL A 40 10.35 -6.66 5.87
CA VAL A 40 10.28 -5.38 5.16
C VAL A 40 8.92 -4.72 5.36
N ALA A 41 8.95 -3.50 5.89
CA ALA A 41 7.76 -2.70 6.13
C ALA A 41 7.37 -1.87 4.88
N VAL A 42 6.13 -2.02 4.43
CA VAL A 42 5.55 -1.33 3.27
C VAL A 42 4.91 -0.02 3.68
N PRO A 43 5.37 1.14 3.18
CA PRO A 43 4.69 2.39 3.44
C PRO A 43 3.33 2.42 2.74
N CYS A 44 2.27 2.70 3.49
CA CYS A 44 0.90 2.72 2.98
C CYS A 44 0.05 3.75 3.71
N GLN A 45 -1.00 4.21 3.04
CA GLN A 45 -2.09 4.91 3.69
C GLN A 45 -3.19 3.91 4.02
N ALA A 46 -3.70 3.92 5.26
CA ALA A 46 -4.76 3.02 5.68
C ALA A 46 -6.02 3.78 6.06
N ARG A 47 -7.17 3.17 5.77
CA ARG A 47 -8.50 3.71 6.06
C ARG A 47 -9.44 2.61 6.55
N TRP A 48 -10.13 2.83 7.66
CA TRP A 48 -11.18 1.92 8.13
C TRP A 48 -12.20 2.63 9.02
N ARG A 49 -13.34 1.99 9.28
CA ARG A 49 -14.31 2.45 10.29
C ARG A 49 -13.96 1.89 11.66
N GLN A 50 -13.92 2.74 12.68
CA GLN A 50 -13.80 2.39 14.09
C GLN A 50 -15.19 2.55 14.73
N GLY A 51 -16.02 1.51 14.61
CA GLY A 51 -17.41 1.55 15.09
C GLY A 51 -18.32 2.45 14.24
N VAL A 52 -19.41 2.94 14.85
CA VAL A 52 -20.51 3.61 14.12
C VAL A 52 -20.13 5.01 13.61
N ARG A 53 -19.34 5.77 14.38
CA ARG A 53 -19.06 7.19 14.09
C ARG A 53 -17.60 7.52 13.76
N ARG A 54 -16.63 6.71 14.19
CA ARG A 54 -15.21 7.04 14.00
C ARG A 54 -14.68 6.39 12.72
N ARG A 55 -13.84 7.12 11.99
CA ARG A 55 -13.09 6.61 10.84
C ARG A 55 -11.62 6.87 11.10
N PHE A 56 -10.81 5.84 10.92
CA PHE A 56 -9.37 6.02 10.82
C PHE A 56 -9.01 6.37 9.38
N PHE A 57 -8.11 7.32 9.22
CA PHE A 57 -7.45 7.64 7.97
C PHE A 57 -6.06 8.17 8.30
N GLY A 58 -5.01 7.50 7.83
CA GLY A 58 -3.64 7.90 8.19
C GLY A 58 -2.57 7.12 7.46
N TYR A 59 -1.37 7.69 7.46
CA TYR A 59 -0.18 7.07 6.86
C TYR A 59 0.57 6.23 7.90
N GLY A 60 1.12 5.11 7.45
CA GLY A 60 1.89 4.22 8.29
C GLY A 60 2.65 3.20 7.46
N LYS A 61 3.04 2.11 8.11
CA LYS A 61 3.73 0.99 7.49
C LYS A 61 3.02 -0.31 7.81
N LEU A 62 2.83 -1.14 6.79
CA LEU A 62 2.35 -2.51 6.92
C LEU A 62 3.55 -3.46 6.95
N ARG A 63 3.59 -4.39 7.90
CA ARG A 63 4.67 -5.38 8.03
C ARG A 63 4.09 -6.72 8.43
N THR A 64 4.86 -7.79 8.28
CA THR A 64 4.49 -9.08 8.89
C THR A 64 4.52 -8.96 10.42
N GLY A 65 3.52 -9.51 11.09
CA GLY A 65 3.52 -9.70 12.54
C GLY A 65 4.46 -10.81 12.95
N ALA A 66 4.77 -10.87 14.26
CA ALA A 66 5.52 -11.99 14.81
C ALA A 66 4.66 -13.27 14.77
N ASP A 67 5.29 -14.42 14.57
CA ASP A 67 4.74 -15.74 14.87
C ASP A 67 3.29 -15.98 14.40
N GLY A 68 3.03 -15.73 13.11
CA GLY A 68 1.73 -16.05 12.49
C GLY A 68 0.56 -15.16 12.92
N THR A 69 0.80 -14.08 13.68
CA THR A 69 -0.25 -13.15 14.16
C THR A 69 -0.90 -12.29 13.07
N GLY A 70 -0.49 -12.46 11.80
CA GLY A 70 -1.00 -11.71 10.65
C GLY A 70 -0.24 -10.41 10.41
N ALA A 71 -0.65 -9.64 9.40
CA ALA A 71 -0.02 -8.34 9.12
C ALA A 71 -0.26 -7.33 10.25
N VAL A 72 0.70 -6.44 10.46
CA VAL A 72 0.64 -5.36 11.46
C VAL A 72 0.78 -4.03 10.76
N PHE A 73 -0.20 -3.15 10.96
CA PHE A 73 -0.14 -1.76 10.53
C PHE A 73 0.32 -0.86 11.69
N ALA A 74 1.40 -0.12 11.49
CA ALA A 74 1.93 0.83 12.48
C ALA A 74 1.94 2.24 11.89
N ALA A 75 1.32 3.20 12.60
CA ALA A 75 1.36 4.61 12.26
C ALA A 75 2.10 5.40 13.36
N PRO A 76 2.79 6.50 13.03
CA PRO A 76 3.45 7.35 14.03
C PRO A 76 2.46 7.81 15.10
N LEU A 77 2.89 7.79 16.36
CA LEU A 77 2.11 8.26 17.52
C LEU A 77 0.76 7.54 17.72
N ARG A 78 0.61 6.34 17.15
CA ARG A 78 -0.60 5.51 17.29
C ARG A 78 -0.21 4.11 17.71
N ARG A 79 -1.12 3.45 18.44
CA ARG A 79 -0.99 2.02 18.75
C ARG A 79 -0.98 1.23 17.43
N ALA A 80 -0.03 0.30 17.31
CA ALA A 80 0.00 -0.63 16.19
C ALA A 80 -1.28 -1.49 16.16
N VAL A 81 -1.78 -1.73 14.96
CA VAL A 81 -2.99 -2.50 14.71
C VAL A 81 -2.59 -3.82 14.08
N VAL A 82 -2.84 -4.92 14.79
CA VAL A 82 -2.71 -6.27 14.23
C VAL A 82 -3.97 -6.56 13.43
N LEU A 83 -3.81 -6.96 12.17
CA LEU A 83 -4.90 -7.37 11.32
C LEU A 83 -5.26 -8.82 11.66
N PRO A 84 -6.55 -9.15 11.87
CA PRO A 84 -6.94 -10.54 12.14
C PRO A 84 -6.57 -11.41 10.94
N VAL A 85 -6.07 -12.64 11.18
CA VAL A 85 -5.71 -13.60 10.11
C VAL A 85 -6.97 -14.21 9.49
N GLY A 86 -6.87 -14.72 8.26
CA GLY A 86 -7.97 -15.43 7.59
C GLY A 86 -9.00 -14.53 6.91
N GLY A 87 -8.69 -13.24 6.78
CA GLY A 87 -9.48 -12.33 5.94
C GLY A 87 -9.21 -12.54 4.45
N ARG A 88 -9.90 -11.74 3.64
CA ARG A 88 -9.73 -11.74 2.18
C ARG A 88 -9.31 -10.35 1.74
N ALA A 89 -8.32 -10.26 0.86
CA ALA A 89 -7.97 -8.99 0.24
C ALA A 89 -8.22 -9.01 -1.28
N ALA A 90 -8.62 -7.86 -1.81
CA ALA A 90 -8.80 -7.63 -3.23
C ALA A 90 -8.02 -6.37 -3.63
N VAL A 91 -7.36 -6.44 -4.79
CA VAL A 91 -6.67 -5.29 -5.36
C VAL A 91 -7.63 -4.54 -6.27
N ARG A 92 -7.71 -3.22 -6.07
CA ARG A 92 -8.52 -2.30 -6.87
C ARG A 92 -7.65 -1.16 -7.40
N GLU A 93 -8.06 -0.61 -8.53
CA GLU A 93 -7.46 0.59 -9.07
C GLU A 93 -7.70 1.78 -8.13
N SER A 94 -6.68 2.62 -8.00
CA SER A 94 -6.84 3.92 -7.37
C SER A 94 -7.10 4.99 -8.41
N TRP A 95 -7.91 5.98 -8.07
CA TRP A 95 -8.00 7.22 -8.85
C TRP A 95 -6.67 7.99 -8.87
N ARG A 96 -5.77 7.72 -7.90
CA ARG A 96 -4.43 8.32 -7.86
C ARG A 96 -3.50 7.58 -8.82
N PRO A 97 -2.90 8.26 -9.80
CA PRO A 97 -1.96 7.63 -10.72
C PRO A 97 -0.76 6.99 -9.98
N GLY A 98 -0.40 5.77 -10.36
CA GLY A 98 0.73 5.05 -9.77
C GLY A 98 0.45 4.40 -8.41
N MET A 99 -0.82 4.31 -8.01
CA MET A 99 -1.24 3.72 -6.75
C MET A 99 -2.36 2.68 -6.95
N ARG A 100 -2.39 1.69 -6.06
CA ARG A 100 -3.49 0.73 -5.92
C ARG A 100 -4.12 0.82 -4.55
N VAL A 101 -5.37 0.38 -4.47
CA VAL A 101 -6.08 0.19 -3.21
C VAL A 101 -6.26 -1.30 -2.97
N LEU A 102 -5.70 -1.81 -1.87
CA LEU A 102 -5.98 -3.15 -1.37
C LEU A 102 -7.10 -3.07 -0.35
N GLU A 103 -8.27 -3.60 -0.71
CA GLU A 103 -9.40 -3.76 0.18
C GLU A 103 -9.23 -5.06 0.96
N TYR A 104 -8.91 -4.97 2.25
CA TYR A 104 -8.88 -6.10 3.17
C TYR A 104 -10.21 -6.21 3.91
N ARG A 105 -10.83 -7.39 3.86
CA ARG A 105 -11.98 -7.76 4.67
C ARG A 105 -11.53 -8.76 5.73
N ALA A 106 -11.49 -8.29 6.97
CA ALA A 106 -11.23 -9.13 8.12
C ALA A 106 -12.37 -10.15 8.32
N PRO A 107 -12.09 -11.29 8.97
CA PRO A 107 -13.08 -12.31 9.29
C PRO A 107 -14.25 -11.80 10.15
N ASP A 108 -14.01 -10.76 10.95
CA ASP A 108 -15.03 -10.08 11.76
C ASP A 108 -15.89 -9.08 10.97
N GLY A 109 -15.78 -9.06 9.64
CA GLY A 109 -16.53 -8.19 8.74
C GLY A 109 -15.98 -6.76 8.63
N ARG A 110 -14.91 -6.41 9.36
CA ARG A 110 -14.29 -5.09 9.21
C ARG A 110 -13.61 -4.97 7.85
N ARG A 111 -13.88 -3.84 7.17
CA ARG A 111 -13.19 -3.46 5.95
C ARG A 111 -12.09 -2.45 6.23
N ILE A 112 -10.90 -2.73 5.72
CA ILE A 112 -9.71 -1.88 5.80
C ILE A 112 -9.18 -1.67 4.38
N ASP A 113 -9.10 -0.42 3.95
CA ASP A 113 -8.51 -0.08 2.66
C ASP A 113 -7.05 0.37 2.87
N PHE A 114 -6.12 -0.21 2.13
CA PHE A 114 -4.71 0.19 2.08
C PHE A 114 -4.38 0.77 0.71
N GLN A 115 -4.04 2.05 0.65
CA GLN A 115 -3.53 2.68 -0.56
C GLN A 115 -2.00 2.59 -0.56
N VAL A 116 -1.45 2.00 -1.62
CA VAL A 116 -0.02 1.75 -1.81
C VAL A 116 0.40 2.13 -3.22
N TYR A 117 1.71 2.31 -3.43
CA TYR A 117 2.24 2.45 -4.78
C TYR A 117 2.12 1.13 -5.55
N ASP A 118 1.95 1.20 -6.87
CA ASP A 118 1.81 0.03 -7.74
C ASP A 118 2.94 -0.98 -7.55
N ALA A 119 4.18 -0.48 -7.41
CA ALA A 119 5.37 -1.30 -7.21
C ALA A 119 5.35 -2.11 -5.89
N GLU A 120 4.52 -1.73 -4.91
CA GLU A 120 4.39 -2.43 -3.62
C GLU A 120 3.08 -3.22 -3.52
N ALA A 121 2.20 -3.17 -4.52
CA ALA A 121 0.87 -3.78 -4.46
C ALA A 121 0.93 -5.30 -4.27
N ALA A 122 1.74 -6.00 -5.06
CA ALA A 122 1.90 -7.45 -4.96
C ALA A 122 2.44 -7.89 -3.59
N ARG A 123 3.45 -7.18 -3.07
CA ARG A 123 4.00 -7.46 -1.73
C ARG A 123 2.97 -7.21 -0.64
N THR A 124 2.20 -6.13 -0.74
CA THR A 124 1.13 -5.81 0.20
C THR A 124 0.05 -6.89 0.17
N ALA A 125 -0.30 -7.43 -1.01
CA ALA A 125 -1.25 -8.52 -1.15
C ALA A 125 -0.77 -9.80 -0.44
N ARG A 126 0.51 -10.17 -0.63
CA ARG A 126 1.14 -11.30 0.08
C ARG A 126 1.14 -11.12 1.60
N LEU A 127 1.45 -9.91 2.09
CA LEU A 127 1.38 -9.60 3.53
C LEU A 127 -0.04 -9.79 4.10
N LEU A 128 -1.05 -9.45 3.32
CA LEU A 128 -2.46 -9.60 3.71
C LEU A 128 -3.00 -11.02 3.53
N GLY A 129 -2.15 -11.98 3.13
CA GLY A 129 -2.54 -13.38 2.93
C GLY A 129 -3.46 -13.58 1.73
N VAL A 130 -3.39 -12.70 0.72
CA VAL A 130 -4.00 -12.99 -0.59
C VAL A 130 -3.14 -14.07 -1.24
N PRO A 131 -3.69 -15.26 -1.56
CA PRO A 131 -2.95 -16.25 -2.33
C PRO A 131 -2.53 -15.64 -3.65
N ASP A 132 -1.27 -15.82 -4.05
CA ASP A 132 -0.83 -15.42 -5.38
C ASP A 132 -1.65 -16.26 -6.38
N PRO A 133 -2.22 -15.70 -7.47
CA PRO A 133 -2.83 -16.53 -8.50
C PRO A 133 -1.86 -17.59 -9.07
N ALA A 134 -0.55 -17.40 -8.92
CA ALA A 134 0.46 -18.42 -9.22
C ALA A 134 0.51 -19.59 -8.21
N ASP A 135 -0.01 -19.42 -6.99
CA ASP A 135 -0.05 -20.45 -5.94
C ASP A 135 -1.28 -21.37 -6.05
N LEU A 136 -2.18 -21.09 -7.01
CA LEU A 136 -3.42 -21.84 -7.26
C LEU A 136 -3.31 -22.79 -8.47
N GLY A 137 -2.11 -22.93 -9.05
CA GLY A 137 -1.80 -23.77 -10.22
C GLY A 137 -1.14 -25.09 -9.84
#